data_AF-A0A2P2GS80-F1
#
_entry.id   AF-A0A2P2GS80-F1
#
_cell.length_a   1.000
_cell.length_b   1.000
_cell.length_c   1.000
_cell.angle_alpha   90.00
_cell.angle_beta   90.00
_cell.angle_gamma   90.00
#
_symmetry.space_group_name_H-M   'P 1'
#
loop_
_entity.id
_entity.type
_entity.pdbx_description
1 polymer ?
#
loop_
_entity_poly.entity_id
_entity_poly.type
_entity_poly.pdbx_seq_one_letter_code
_entity_poly.pdbx_strand_id
1 'polypeptide(L)'
;MDFGIRAADADRAVTAAERRNLPVPNSVSAAREIRAAVSATSQLPDLQRPSLPNTAAKTTAVIQAHAEALRLADVTRRAADLFTDEADQRYVDVTRAAIPAWIAGLQKEFAALVGVVTKAAAKLPESIDHVDSGRLDWNNPIYSTAYTKAEGAVAQLEQLIHDRADMVKVAGGDGGRDNALFAVAALPEPTIAAVMADDWQRLNQGILQWRDLKQSPVARWVYLVRQTDMTLSLATPGEVRQRSGQVERWREAGHARRSGMTLRGGQAAAEQYLAETA
;
A
#
# COMPACT_ATOMS: atom_id res chain seq x y z
N MET A 1 0.62 -9.50 -21.28
CA MET A 1 0.81 -8.81 -19.98
C MET A 1 -0.03 -7.56 -20.05
N ASP A 2 -0.89 -7.31 -19.06
CA ASP A 2 -1.79 -6.14 -19.09
C ASP A 2 -1.06 -4.90 -18.54
N PHE A 3 -0.37 -4.17 -19.42
CA PHE A 3 0.42 -3.00 -19.07
C PHE A 3 -0.46 -1.82 -18.65
N GLY A 4 -1.71 -1.73 -19.14
CA GLY A 4 -2.66 -0.68 -18.78
C GLY A 4 -3.04 -0.69 -17.30
N ILE A 5 -3.22 -1.88 -16.69
CA ILE A 5 -3.45 -2.00 -15.25
C ILE A 5 -2.27 -1.46 -14.43
N ARG A 6 -1.03 -1.70 -14.90
CA ARG A 6 0.19 -1.27 -14.20
C ARG A 6 0.44 0.23 -14.30
N ALA A 7 0.07 0.86 -15.42
CA ALA A 7 0.16 2.31 -15.57
C ALA A 7 -0.83 3.06 -14.66
N ALA A 8 -2.04 2.51 -14.45
CA ALA A 8 -2.99 3.04 -13.48
C ALA A 8 -2.50 2.91 -12.03
N ASP A 9 -1.77 1.85 -11.70
CA ASP A 9 -1.09 1.74 -10.39
C ASP A 9 0.00 2.81 -10.24
N ALA A 10 0.76 3.10 -11.29
CA ALA A 10 1.77 4.16 -11.27
C ALA A 10 1.14 5.54 -11.04
N ASP A 11 0.02 5.86 -11.69
CA ASP A 11 -0.73 7.10 -11.45
C ASP A 11 -1.22 7.22 -10.00
N ARG A 12 -1.72 6.14 -9.41
CA ARG A 12 -2.11 6.10 -7.99
C ARG A 12 -0.91 6.34 -7.07
N ALA A 13 0.23 5.71 -7.36
CA ALA A 13 1.45 5.87 -6.57
C ALA A 13 1.98 7.30 -6.61
N VAL A 14 2.02 7.94 -7.79
CA VAL A 14 2.42 9.35 -7.95
C VAL A 14 1.45 10.26 -7.21
N THR A 15 0.14 10.06 -7.36
CA THR A 15 -0.89 10.84 -6.63
C THR A 15 -0.73 10.70 -5.10
N ALA A 16 -0.42 9.50 -4.62
CA ALA A 16 -0.16 9.26 -3.20
C ALA A 16 1.11 9.99 -2.71
N ALA A 17 2.17 10.03 -3.53
CA ALA A 17 3.39 10.76 -3.22
C ALA A 17 3.14 12.28 -3.17
N GLU A 18 2.43 12.81 -4.16
CA GLU A 18 2.04 14.23 -4.24
C GLU A 18 1.19 14.64 -3.03
N ARG A 19 0.17 13.85 -2.67
CA ARG A 19 -0.68 14.09 -1.48
C ARG A 19 0.13 14.17 -0.19
N ARG A 20 1.23 13.44 -0.11
CA ARG A 20 2.15 13.41 1.05
C ARG A 20 3.28 14.42 0.95
N ASN A 21 3.29 15.26 -0.08
CA ASN A 21 4.36 16.22 -0.37
C ASN A 21 5.74 15.54 -0.49
N LEU A 22 5.77 14.30 -0.99
CA LEU A 22 7.02 13.60 -1.26
C LEU A 22 7.60 14.08 -2.60
N PRO A 23 8.94 14.15 -2.74
CA PRO A 23 9.56 14.62 -3.96
C PRO A 23 9.32 13.62 -5.11
N VAL A 24 8.67 14.08 -6.18
CA VAL A 24 8.49 13.31 -7.42
C VAL A 24 9.70 13.58 -8.33
N PRO A 25 10.52 12.57 -8.68
CA PRO A 25 11.67 12.77 -9.55
C PRO A 25 11.28 13.26 -10.94
N ASN A 26 12.09 14.14 -11.54
CA ASN A 26 11.85 14.65 -12.90
C ASN A 26 11.72 13.53 -13.95
N SER A 27 12.38 12.39 -13.74
CA SER A 27 12.27 11.22 -14.62
C SER A 27 10.85 10.63 -14.64
N VAL A 28 10.14 10.66 -13.50
CA VAL A 28 8.74 10.22 -13.39
C VAL A 28 7.83 11.20 -14.12
N SER A 29 8.00 12.50 -13.90
CA SER A 29 7.23 13.54 -14.59
C SER A 29 7.41 13.47 -16.11
N ALA A 30 8.65 13.37 -16.58
CA ALA A 30 8.96 13.26 -18.01
C ALA A 30 8.36 11.98 -18.63
N ALA A 31 8.40 10.84 -17.94
CA ALA A 31 7.77 9.61 -18.44
C ALA A 31 6.24 9.71 -18.49
N ARG A 32 5.63 10.38 -17.49
CA ARG A 32 4.19 10.68 -17.47
C ARG A 32 3.78 11.56 -18.65
N GLU A 33 4.58 12.58 -18.98
CA GLU A 33 4.35 13.46 -20.13
C GLU A 33 4.46 12.72 -21.47
N ILE A 34 5.48 11.86 -21.64
CA ILE A 34 5.62 11.02 -22.83
C ILE A 34 4.39 10.13 -23.02
N ARG A 35 3.94 9.46 -21.95
CA ARG A 35 2.74 8.63 -21.97
C ARG A 35 1.49 9.43 -22.33
N ALA A 36 1.33 10.61 -21.75
CA ALA A 36 0.21 11.50 -22.07
C ALA A 36 0.23 11.92 -23.56
N ALA A 37 1.40 12.21 -24.13
CA ALA A 37 1.55 12.56 -25.53
C ALA A 37 1.18 11.39 -26.46
N VAL A 38 1.61 10.16 -26.15
CA VAL A 38 1.24 8.95 -26.89
C VAL A 38 -0.27 8.72 -26.82
N SER A 39 -0.86 8.78 -25.62
CA SER A 39 -2.31 8.60 -25.42
C SER A 39 -3.14 9.69 -26.12
N ALA A 40 -2.70 10.94 -26.11
CA ALA A 40 -3.38 12.02 -26.81
C ALA A 40 -3.34 11.82 -28.33
N THR A 41 -2.23 11.27 -28.84
CA THR A 41 -2.04 11.01 -30.27
C THR A 41 -2.85 9.81 -30.74
N SER A 42 -2.95 8.73 -29.95
CA SER A 42 -3.78 7.57 -30.28
C SER A 42 -5.29 7.89 -30.25
N GLN A 43 -5.69 8.85 -29.42
CA GLN A 43 -7.08 9.28 -29.26
C GLN A 43 -7.45 10.50 -30.12
N LEU A 44 -6.65 10.82 -31.16
CA LEU A 44 -6.96 11.93 -32.05
C LEU A 44 -8.38 11.79 -32.63
N PRO A 45 -9.25 12.81 -32.46
CA PRO A 45 -10.61 12.74 -32.95
C PRO A 45 -10.64 12.68 -34.47
N ASP A 46 -11.69 12.08 -35.02
CA ASP A 46 -11.91 12.11 -36.46
C ASP A 46 -12.11 13.55 -36.95
N LEU A 47 -11.52 13.84 -38.11
CA LEU A 47 -11.62 15.16 -38.73
C LEU A 47 -13.05 15.41 -39.18
N GLN A 48 -13.55 16.61 -38.88
CA GLN A 48 -14.89 17.00 -39.32
C GLN A 48 -14.96 17.07 -40.85
N ARG A 49 -16.07 16.56 -41.39
CA ARG A 49 -16.35 16.59 -42.83
C ARG A 49 -16.47 18.05 -43.31
N PRO A 50 -15.72 18.48 -44.35
CA PRO A 50 -15.87 19.80 -44.93
C PRO A 50 -17.15 19.93 -45.76
N SER A 51 -17.66 21.16 -45.88
CA SER A 51 -18.82 21.51 -46.71
C SER A 51 -18.56 21.26 -48.21
N LEU A 52 -19.59 20.87 -48.96
CA LEU A 52 -19.46 20.68 -50.41
C LEU A 52 -19.36 22.04 -51.15
N PRO A 53 -18.37 22.21 -52.03
CA PRO A 53 -18.28 23.40 -52.90
C PRO A 53 -19.36 23.44 -53.99
N ASN A 54 -19.59 24.63 -54.54
CA ASN A 54 -20.62 24.87 -55.56
C ASN A 54 -20.25 24.41 -56.99
N THR A 55 -19.08 23.77 -57.18
CA THR A 55 -18.58 23.38 -58.51
C THR A 55 -17.94 22.00 -58.46
N ALA A 56 -18.20 21.16 -59.47
CA ALA A 56 -17.71 19.78 -59.54
C ALA A 56 -16.18 19.65 -59.36
N ALA A 57 -15.38 20.50 -60.03
CA ALA A 57 -13.92 20.46 -59.92
C ALA A 57 -13.43 20.75 -58.49
N LYS A 58 -14.04 21.72 -57.80
CA LYS A 58 -13.72 21.99 -56.38
C LYS A 58 -14.19 20.86 -55.46
N THR A 59 -15.31 20.22 -55.78
CA THR A 59 -15.83 19.08 -55.02
C THR A 59 -14.86 17.91 -55.01
N THR A 60 -14.29 17.54 -56.16
CA THR A 60 -13.27 16.47 -56.23
C THR A 60 -12.05 16.80 -55.38
N ALA A 61 -11.53 18.03 -55.47
CA ALA A 61 -10.37 18.46 -54.69
C ALA A 61 -10.63 18.43 -53.17
N VAL A 62 -11.80 18.88 -52.71
CA VAL A 62 -12.17 18.84 -51.28
C VAL A 62 -12.33 17.41 -50.77
N ILE A 63 -12.92 16.50 -51.57
CA ILE A 63 -13.03 15.08 -51.22
C ILE A 63 -11.65 14.44 -51.09
N GLN A 64 -10.75 14.69 -52.05
CA GLN A 64 -9.39 14.15 -52.02
C GLN A 64 -8.60 14.65 -50.81
N ALA A 65 -8.58 15.96 -50.56
CA ALA A 65 -7.89 16.54 -49.41
C ALA A 65 -8.44 16.01 -48.07
N HIS A 66 -9.76 15.84 -47.96
CA HIS A 66 -10.35 15.27 -46.75
C HIS A 66 -10.00 13.78 -46.57
N ALA A 67 -10.02 12.99 -47.64
CA ALA A 67 -9.64 11.58 -47.60
C ALA A 67 -8.16 11.40 -47.21
N GLU A 68 -7.27 12.25 -47.72
CA GLU A 68 -5.85 12.27 -47.34
C GLU A 68 -5.67 12.61 -45.85
N ALA A 69 -6.40 13.61 -45.35
CA ALA A 69 -6.35 14.00 -43.96
C ALA A 69 -6.89 12.90 -43.02
N LEU A 70 -7.99 12.24 -43.38
CA LEU A 70 -8.51 11.07 -42.67
C LEU A 70 -7.49 9.93 -42.65
N ARG A 71 -6.84 9.66 -43.78
CA ARG A 71 -5.79 8.64 -43.89
C ARG A 71 -4.60 8.97 -42.98
N LEU A 72 -4.16 10.23 -42.98
CA LEU A 72 -3.06 10.67 -42.12
C LEU A 72 -3.41 10.53 -40.64
N ALA A 73 -4.63 10.95 -40.25
CA ALA A 73 -5.11 10.79 -38.87
C ALA A 73 -5.15 9.30 -38.45
N ASP A 74 -5.70 8.41 -39.29
CA ASP A 74 -5.73 6.97 -39.02
C ASP A 74 -4.32 6.37 -38.90
N VAL A 75 -3.42 6.69 -39.82
CA VAL A 75 -2.01 6.23 -39.75
C VAL A 75 -1.31 6.77 -38.50
N THR A 76 -1.62 8.01 -38.10
CA THR A 76 -1.01 8.64 -36.91
C THR A 76 -1.48 7.97 -35.63
N ARG A 77 -2.78 7.66 -35.51
CA ARG A 77 -3.32 6.88 -34.39
C ARG A 77 -2.66 5.51 -34.29
N ARG A 78 -2.64 4.77 -35.40
CA ARG A 78 -1.99 3.45 -35.46
C ARG A 78 -0.51 3.50 -35.13
N ALA A 79 0.21 4.55 -35.58
CA ALA A 79 1.61 4.73 -35.24
C ALA A 79 1.80 5.00 -33.74
N ALA A 80 0.94 5.82 -33.13
CA ALA A 80 0.98 6.07 -31.69
C ALA A 80 0.68 4.82 -30.86
N ASP A 81 -0.28 3.99 -31.30
CA ASP A 81 -0.62 2.73 -30.63
C ASP A 81 0.57 1.78 -30.48
N LEU A 82 1.51 1.81 -31.44
CA LEU A 82 2.75 1.01 -31.37
C LEU A 82 3.68 1.42 -30.21
N PHE A 83 3.55 2.65 -29.70
CA PHE A 83 4.39 3.17 -28.61
C PHE A 83 3.71 3.09 -27.24
N THR A 84 2.43 2.72 -27.15
CA THR A 84 1.67 2.72 -25.89
C THR A 84 2.31 1.83 -24.84
N ASP A 85 2.63 0.58 -25.19
CA ASP A 85 3.22 -0.39 -24.27
C ASP A 85 4.60 0.06 -23.76
N GLU A 86 5.43 0.64 -24.65
CA GLU A 86 6.74 1.16 -24.28
C GLU A 86 6.63 2.37 -23.33
N ALA A 87 5.72 3.29 -23.62
CA ALA A 87 5.49 4.47 -22.79
C ALA A 87 4.95 4.10 -21.40
N ASP A 88 3.99 3.16 -21.34
CA ASP A 88 3.46 2.63 -20.08
C ASP A 88 4.56 1.92 -19.27
N GLN A 89 5.34 1.04 -19.90
CA GLN A 89 6.41 0.31 -19.24
C GLN A 89 7.49 1.26 -18.70
N ARG A 90 7.90 2.26 -19.50
CA ARG A 90 8.86 3.28 -19.07
C ARG A 90 8.36 4.03 -17.84
N TYR A 91 7.11 4.45 -17.84
CA TYR A 91 6.50 5.16 -16.70
C TYR A 91 6.43 4.28 -15.45
N VAL A 92 6.02 3.02 -15.60
CA VAL A 92 5.98 2.04 -14.50
C VAL A 92 7.36 1.81 -13.90
N ASP A 93 8.41 1.67 -14.72
CA ASP A 93 9.76 1.37 -14.24
C ASP A 93 10.38 2.55 -13.49
N VAL A 94 10.26 3.78 -14.01
CA VAL A 94 10.78 4.97 -13.30
C VAL A 94 9.99 5.24 -12.01
N THR A 95 8.68 4.99 -12.01
CA THR A 95 7.86 5.10 -10.80
C THR A 95 8.26 4.03 -9.79
N ARG A 96 8.49 2.79 -10.23
CA ARG A 96 8.95 1.69 -9.37
C ARG A 96 10.26 2.03 -8.66
N ALA A 97 11.20 2.64 -9.38
CA ALA A 97 12.49 3.05 -8.83
C ALA A 97 12.38 4.12 -7.74
N ALA A 98 11.31 4.94 -7.74
CA ALA A 98 11.11 6.01 -6.75
C ALA A 98 10.48 5.52 -5.43
N ILE A 99 9.77 4.38 -5.45
CA ILE A 99 8.98 3.88 -4.30
C ILE A 99 9.81 3.73 -3.02
N PRO A 100 11.02 3.15 -3.01
CA PRO A 100 11.78 2.99 -1.77
C PRO A 100 12.04 4.32 -1.06
N ALA A 101 12.36 5.37 -1.81
CA ALA A 101 12.58 6.71 -1.25
C ALA A 101 11.29 7.33 -0.73
N TRP A 102 10.16 7.15 -1.44
CA TRP A 102 8.86 7.62 -0.97
C TRP A 102 8.43 6.96 0.33
N ILE A 103 8.54 5.62 0.44
CA ILE A 103 8.18 4.91 1.68
C ILE A 103 9.11 5.30 2.83
N ALA A 104 10.41 5.49 2.57
CA ALA A 104 11.33 6.01 3.58
C ALA A 104 10.91 7.41 4.07
N GLY A 105 10.44 8.28 3.17
CA GLY A 105 9.91 9.61 3.51
C GLY A 105 8.69 9.58 4.44
N LEU A 106 7.86 8.53 4.38
CA LEU A 106 6.67 8.37 5.23
C LEU A 106 6.98 7.98 6.68
N GLN A 107 8.18 7.46 6.97
CA GLN A 107 8.53 6.95 8.31
C GLN A 107 8.42 8.01 9.41
N LYS A 108 8.86 9.24 9.12
CA LYS A 108 8.81 10.36 10.09
C LYS A 108 7.38 10.73 10.44
N GLU A 109 6.51 10.82 9.43
CA GLU A 109 5.10 11.12 9.62
C GLU A 109 4.39 10.01 10.39
N PHE A 110 4.64 8.75 10.01
CA PHE A 110 4.12 7.58 10.71
C PHE A 110 4.50 7.60 12.19
N ALA A 111 5.78 7.77 12.52
CA ALA A 111 6.26 7.81 13.90
C ALA A 111 5.65 8.97 14.70
N ALA A 112 5.48 10.14 14.08
CA ALA A 112 4.84 11.28 14.71
C ALA A 112 3.36 11.00 15.06
N LEU A 113 2.61 10.42 14.11
CA LEU A 113 1.20 10.06 14.31
C LEU A 113 1.02 8.96 15.35
N VAL A 114 1.86 7.90 15.32
CA VAL A 114 1.89 6.88 16.37
C VAL A 114 2.14 7.53 17.73
N GLY A 115 3.08 8.47 17.83
CA GLY A 115 3.34 9.21 19.06
C GLY A 115 2.15 10.04 19.57
N VAL A 116 1.31 10.57 18.67
CA VAL A 116 0.06 11.24 19.06
C VAL A 116 -0.94 10.23 19.63
N VAL A 117 -1.11 9.09 18.97
CA VAL A 117 -2.00 8.01 19.44
C VAL A 117 -1.53 7.47 20.79
N THR A 118 -0.22 7.23 20.98
CA THR A 118 0.34 6.78 22.27
C THR A 118 0.02 7.75 23.41
N LYS A 119 0.18 9.06 23.18
CA LYS A 119 -0.13 10.09 24.18
C LYS A 119 -1.63 10.17 24.48
N ALA A 120 -2.49 9.93 23.50
CA ALA A 120 -3.93 9.87 23.69
C ALA A 120 -4.35 8.58 24.42
N ALA A 121 -3.77 7.44 24.04
CA ALA A 121 -4.03 6.13 24.64
C ALA A 121 -3.74 6.09 26.14
N ALA A 122 -2.73 6.82 26.61
CA ALA A 122 -2.43 6.95 28.04
C ALA A 122 -3.54 7.63 28.87
N LYS A 123 -4.48 8.32 28.20
CA LYS A 123 -5.59 9.04 28.83
C LYS A 123 -6.95 8.39 28.60
N LEU A 124 -7.04 7.42 27.69
CA LEU A 124 -8.27 6.70 27.38
C LEU A 124 -8.49 5.55 28.38
N PRO A 125 -9.73 5.04 28.55
CA PRO A 125 -10.00 3.89 29.41
C PRO A 125 -9.05 2.72 29.15
N GLU A 126 -8.60 2.04 30.21
CA GLU A 126 -7.68 0.91 30.09
C GLU A 126 -8.31 -0.27 29.32
N SER A 127 -9.57 -0.57 29.62
CA SER A 127 -10.34 -1.58 28.87
C SER A 127 -10.60 -1.11 27.44
N ILE A 128 -10.16 -1.91 26.47
CA ILE A 128 -10.32 -1.61 25.05
C ILE A 128 -11.78 -1.58 24.61
N ASP A 129 -12.63 -2.35 25.29
CA ASP A 129 -14.08 -2.42 25.03
C ASP A 129 -14.81 -1.11 25.34
N HIS A 130 -14.15 -0.20 26.06
CA HIS A 130 -14.63 1.13 26.43
C HIS A 130 -13.97 2.24 25.60
N VAL A 131 -13.05 1.90 24.69
CA VAL A 131 -12.42 2.83 23.73
C VAL A 131 -13.19 2.82 22.42
N ASP A 132 -14.50 3.04 22.51
CA ASP A 132 -15.41 3.10 21.36
C ASP A 132 -16.34 4.30 21.50
N SER A 133 -16.68 4.95 20.40
CA SER A 133 -17.50 6.18 20.40
C SER A 133 -18.88 5.94 21.04
N GLY A 134 -19.43 4.73 20.93
CA GLY A 134 -20.71 4.37 21.54
C GLY A 134 -20.66 4.07 23.05
N ARG A 135 -19.47 3.87 23.63
CA ARG A 135 -19.29 3.41 25.02
C ARG A 135 -18.42 4.34 25.87
N LEU A 136 -17.74 5.29 25.25
CA LEU A 136 -16.92 6.27 25.92
C LEU A 136 -17.78 7.17 26.83
N ASP A 137 -17.28 7.46 28.03
CA ASP A 137 -17.89 8.50 28.87
C ASP A 137 -17.54 9.88 28.29
N TRP A 138 -18.44 10.41 27.46
CA TRP A 138 -18.31 11.71 26.82
C TRP A 138 -18.40 12.89 27.79
N ASN A 139 -18.90 12.68 29.00
CA ASN A 139 -18.94 13.72 30.03
C ASN A 139 -17.57 13.91 30.70
N ASN A 140 -16.65 12.96 30.53
CA ASN A 140 -15.27 13.11 30.99
C ASN A 140 -14.44 13.90 29.95
N PRO A 141 -14.05 15.16 30.25
CA PRO A 141 -13.32 16.01 29.30
C PRO A 141 -11.93 15.46 28.94
N ILE A 142 -11.34 14.62 29.80
CA ILE A 142 -10.05 13.96 29.53
C ILE A 142 -10.25 12.93 28.42
N TYR A 143 -11.29 12.12 28.51
CA TYR A 143 -11.58 11.05 27.56
C TYR A 143 -12.03 11.60 26.20
N SER A 144 -12.98 12.53 26.18
CA SER A 144 -13.44 13.13 24.93
C SER A 144 -12.30 13.84 24.18
N THR A 145 -11.50 14.66 24.88
CA THR A 145 -10.35 15.34 24.26
C THR A 145 -9.29 14.36 23.75
N ALA A 146 -9.00 13.29 24.51
CA ALA A 146 -8.03 12.28 24.09
C ALA A 146 -8.55 11.50 22.88
N TYR A 147 -9.83 11.13 22.87
CA TYR A 147 -10.46 10.42 21.77
C TYR A 147 -10.44 11.23 20.49
N THR A 148 -10.85 12.51 20.51
CA THR A 148 -10.81 13.38 19.32
C THR A 148 -9.40 13.54 18.77
N LYS A 149 -8.38 13.63 19.64
CA LYS A 149 -6.97 13.67 19.20
C LYS A 149 -6.53 12.36 18.56
N ALA A 150 -6.92 11.22 19.15
CA ALA A 150 -6.62 9.91 18.59
C ALA A 150 -7.32 9.73 17.23
N GLU A 151 -8.60 10.08 17.12
CA GLU A 151 -9.40 9.99 15.90
C GLU A 151 -8.76 10.75 14.72
N GLY A 152 -8.35 12.01 14.93
CA GLY A 152 -7.67 12.78 13.90
C GLY A 152 -6.33 12.17 13.45
N ALA A 153 -5.55 11.63 14.38
CA ALA A 153 -4.28 10.95 14.06
C ALA A 153 -4.49 9.60 13.37
N VAL A 154 -5.50 8.84 13.80
CA VAL A 154 -5.88 7.54 13.25
C VAL A 154 -6.36 7.68 11.81
N ALA A 155 -7.19 8.66 11.50
CA ALA A 155 -7.61 8.93 10.12
C ALA A 155 -6.41 9.20 9.20
N GLN A 156 -5.41 9.96 9.68
CA GLN A 156 -4.19 10.23 8.92
C GLN A 156 -3.31 8.98 8.76
N LEU A 157 -3.22 8.13 9.80
CA LEU A 157 -2.51 6.84 9.75
C LEU A 157 -3.16 5.88 8.75
N GLU A 158 -4.49 5.77 8.74
CA GLU A 158 -5.21 4.93 7.79
C GLU A 158 -5.00 5.40 6.35
N GLN A 159 -5.07 6.71 6.11
CA GLN A 159 -4.74 7.27 4.81
C GLN A 159 -3.28 6.99 4.44
N LEU A 160 -2.34 7.03 5.41
CA LEU A 160 -0.91 6.81 5.15
C LEU A 160 -0.65 5.36 4.73
N ILE A 161 -1.34 4.41 5.37
CA ILE A 161 -1.26 2.99 5.02
C ILE A 161 -1.87 2.72 3.66
N HIS A 162 -2.97 3.39 3.34
CA HIS A 162 -3.57 3.32 2.01
C HIS A 162 -2.62 3.87 0.94
N ASP A 163 -2.01 5.04 1.18
CA ASP A 163 -1.03 5.67 0.30
C ASP A 163 0.17 4.76 0.07
N ARG A 164 0.70 4.18 1.14
CA ARG A 164 1.76 3.16 1.07
C ARG A 164 1.32 1.96 0.23
N ALA A 165 0.10 1.46 0.44
CA ALA A 165 -0.44 0.31 -0.30
C ALA A 165 -0.58 0.61 -1.81
N ASP A 166 -0.92 1.83 -2.18
CA ASP A 166 -0.95 2.25 -3.59
C ASP A 166 0.46 2.36 -4.18
N MET A 167 1.42 2.89 -3.42
CA MET A 167 2.83 2.94 -3.84
C MET A 167 3.40 1.53 -4.10
N VAL A 168 3.20 0.57 -3.19
CA VAL A 168 3.81 -0.76 -3.32
C VAL A 168 3.20 -1.64 -4.42
N LYS A 169 1.96 -1.38 -4.88
CA LYS A 169 1.34 -2.14 -5.98
C LYS A 169 2.19 -2.13 -7.25
N VAL A 170 2.81 -0.99 -7.55
CA VAL A 170 3.71 -0.80 -8.70
C VAL A 170 5.00 -1.65 -8.57
N ALA A 171 5.44 -1.91 -7.34
CA ALA A 171 6.59 -2.75 -7.03
C ALA A 171 6.27 -4.27 -6.98
N GLY A 172 5.06 -4.68 -7.39
CA GLY A 172 4.62 -6.08 -7.35
C GLY A 172 3.70 -6.42 -6.16
N GLY A 173 3.36 -5.42 -5.34
CA GLY A 173 2.44 -5.55 -4.21
C GLY A 173 2.99 -6.35 -3.04
N ASP A 174 2.28 -6.29 -1.92
CA ASP A 174 2.74 -6.86 -0.65
C ASP A 174 2.29 -8.29 -0.37
N GLY A 175 1.48 -8.90 -1.26
CA GLY A 175 0.97 -10.28 -1.22
C GLY A 175 1.20 -11.04 0.10
N GLY A 176 0.21 -11.01 0.99
CA GLY A 176 0.25 -11.61 2.33
C GLY A 176 -1.13 -11.61 3.00
N ARG A 177 -1.27 -12.43 4.05
CA ARG A 177 -2.44 -12.40 4.95
C ARG A 177 -2.21 -11.32 6.00
N ASP A 178 -3.28 -10.62 6.39
CA ASP A 178 -3.21 -9.55 7.40
C ASP A 178 -2.28 -8.39 7.00
N ASN A 179 -2.17 -8.07 5.70
CA ASN A 179 -1.33 -7.00 5.15
C ASN A 179 -1.46 -5.66 5.88
N ALA A 180 -2.67 -5.32 6.35
CA ALA A 180 -2.90 -4.07 7.08
C ALA A 180 -2.20 -4.05 8.46
N LEU A 181 -2.09 -5.19 9.15
CA LEU A 181 -1.31 -5.28 10.39
C LEU A 181 0.18 -5.19 10.07
N PHE A 182 0.64 -6.03 9.16
CA PHE A 182 2.06 -6.15 8.86
C PHE A 182 2.64 -4.95 8.12
N ALA A 183 1.79 -4.10 7.52
CA ALA A 183 2.19 -2.79 7.04
C ALA A 183 2.65 -1.83 8.15
N VAL A 184 2.23 -2.06 9.41
CA VAL A 184 2.45 -1.12 10.53
C VAL A 184 3.09 -1.73 11.76
N ALA A 185 3.16 -3.06 11.84
CA ALA A 185 3.69 -3.79 12.97
C ALA A 185 4.55 -4.96 12.51
N ALA A 186 5.68 -5.17 13.20
CA ALA A 186 6.54 -6.32 13.04
C ALA A 186 6.46 -7.21 14.28
N LEU A 187 6.37 -8.53 14.06
CA LEU A 187 6.52 -9.52 15.12
C LEU A 187 8.00 -9.67 15.49
N PRO A 188 8.32 -10.04 16.74
CA PRO A 188 9.67 -10.43 17.09
C PRO A 188 10.11 -11.68 16.32
N GLU A 189 11.42 -11.83 16.15
CA GLU A 189 12.01 -13.08 15.65
C GLU A 189 11.73 -14.24 16.61
N PRO A 190 11.46 -15.47 16.11
CA PRO A 190 11.14 -16.59 16.97
C PRO A 190 12.46 -17.07 17.56
N THR A 191 12.63 -16.94 18.86
CA THR A 191 13.78 -17.53 19.55
C THR A 191 13.38 -18.86 20.15
N ILE A 192 14.35 -19.75 20.37
CA ILE A 192 14.10 -21.03 21.04
C ILE A 192 13.48 -20.81 22.42
N ALA A 193 14.00 -19.85 23.18
CA ALA A 193 13.46 -19.52 24.50
C ALA A 193 11.97 -19.13 24.41
N ALA A 194 11.61 -18.26 23.47
CA ALA A 194 10.24 -17.76 23.35
C ALA A 194 9.27 -18.82 22.76
N VAL A 195 9.74 -19.66 21.83
CA VAL A 195 8.97 -20.81 21.32
C VAL A 195 8.73 -21.83 22.44
N MET A 196 9.75 -22.12 23.27
CA MET A 196 9.61 -23.02 24.41
C MET A 196 8.69 -22.44 25.49
N ALA A 197 8.66 -21.13 25.66
CA ALA A 197 7.73 -20.43 26.57
C ALA A 197 6.28 -20.33 26.06
N ASP A 198 6.01 -20.76 24.81
CA ASP A 198 4.71 -20.66 24.15
C ASP A 198 4.22 -19.22 23.88
N ASP A 199 5.17 -18.31 23.65
CA ASP A 199 4.87 -16.89 23.37
C ASP A 199 3.96 -16.70 22.15
N TRP A 200 3.92 -17.68 21.24
CA TRP A 200 3.03 -17.68 20.09
C TRP A 200 1.55 -17.54 20.48
N GLN A 201 1.11 -18.14 21.60
CA GLN A 201 -0.29 -18.02 22.02
C GLN A 201 -0.66 -16.56 22.28
N ARG A 202 0.21 -15.82 22.98
CA ARG A 202 0.05 -14.40 23.26
C ARG A 202 0.09 -13.56 21.98
N LEU A 203 1.08 -13.79 21.11
CA LEU A 203 1.20 -13.08 19.82
C LEU A 203 -0.02 -13.30 18.92
N ASN A 204 -0.54 -14.53 18.86
CA ASN A 204 -1.70 -14.87 18.06
C ASN A 204 -2.97 -14.19 18.59
N GLN A 205 -3.15 -14.09 19.92
CA GLN A 205 -4.25 -13.30 20.50
C GLN A 205 -4.13 -11.82 20.11
N GLY A 206 -2.92 -11.28 20.08
CA GLY A 206 -2.65 -9.93 19.57
C GLY A 206 -3.13 -9.71 18.14
N ILE A 207 -2.84 -10.66 17.25
CA ILE A 207 -3.27 -10.61 15.85
C ILE A 207 -4.80 -10.74 15.73
N LEU A 208 -5.43 -11.62 16.51
CA LEU A 208 -6.89 -11.81 16.51
C LEU A 208 -7.62 -10.55 16.97
N GLN A 209 -7.22 -9.98 18.12
CA GLN A 209 -7.82 -8.75 18.65
C GLN A 209 -7.73 -7.60 17.64
N TRP A 210 -6.59 -7.44 16.96
CA TRP A 210 -6.44 -6.44 15.90
C TRP A 210 -7.42 -6.63 14.73
N ARG A 211 -7.76 -7.88 14.40
CA ARG A 211 -8.73 -8.19 13.34
C ARG A 211 -10.16 -7.91 13.79
N ASP A 212 -10.48 -8.22 15.04
CA ASP A 212 -11.81 -8.03 15.61
C ASP A 212 -12.16 -6.54 15.74
N LEU A 213 -11.17 -5.70 16.02
CA LEU A 213 -11.31 -4.25 16.13
C LEU A 213 -11.38 -3.50 14.77
N LYS A 214 -11.55 -4.19 13.62
CA LYS A 214 -11.57 -3.57 12.29
C LYS A 214 -12.61 -2.45 12.14
N GLN A 215 -13.75 -2.55 12.82
CA GLN A 215 -14.84 -1.57 12.75
C GLN A 215 -14.66 -0.38 13.70
N SER A 216 -13.64 -0.41 14.56
CA SER A 216 -13.38 0.62 15.56
C SER A 216 -11.92 1.10 15.43
N PRO A 217 -11.58 1.92 14.40
CA PRO A 217 -10.21 2.32 14.10
C PRO A 217 -9.44 2.89 15.29
N VAL A 218 -10.07 3.73 16.10
CA VAL A 218 -9.45 4.31 17.29
C VAL A 218 -9.09 3.24 18.31
N ALA A 219 -10.03 2.35 18.66
CA ALA A 219 -9.77 1.20 19.52
C ALA A 219 -8.63 0.34 18.95
N ARG A 220 -8.68 0.06 17.64
CA ARG A 220 -7.70 -0.74 16.92
C ARG A 220 -6.27 -0.23 17.12
N TRP A 221 -6.07 1.08 16.93
CA TRP A 221 -4.76 1.71 17.10
C TRP A 221 -4.35 1.88 18.55
N VAL A 222 -5.30 2.22 19.44
CA VAL A 222 -5.04 2.29 20.88
C VAL A 222 -4.59 0.93 21.41
N TYR A 223 -5.18 -0.16 20.92
CA TYR A 223 -4.73 -1.51 21.23
C TYR A 223 -3.27 -1.74 20.79
N LEU A 224 -2.93 -1.41 19.54
CA LEU A 224 -1.56 -1.57 19.03
C LEU A 224 -0.52 -0.80 19.83
N VAL A 225 -0.78 0.46 20.19
CA VAL A 225 0.21 1.27 20.92
C VAL A 225 0.36 0.89 22.38
N ARG A 226 -0.60 0.13 22.94
CA ARG A 226 -0.56 -0.35 24.33
C ARG A 226 0.13 -1.70 24.48
N GLN A 227 0.01 -2.58 23.48
CA GLN A 227 0.74 -3.83 23.52
C GLN A 227 2.24 -3.61 23.31
N THR A 228 3.05 -4.48 23.91
CA THR A 228 4.51 -4.46 23.81
C THR A 228 5.06 -5.62 22.96
N ASP A 229 4.17 -6.47 22.45
CA ASP A 229 4.55 -7.72 21.78
C ASP A 229 4.91 -7.53 20.30
N MET A 230 4.60 -6.37 19.73
CA MET A 230 4.90 -6.01 18.34
C MET A 230 5.61 -4.67 18.28
N THR A 231 6.57 -4.56 17.34
CA THR A 231 7.25 -3.29 17.08
C THR A 231 6.48 -2.51 16.03
N LEU A 232 5.97 -1.33 16.39
CA LEU A 232 5.29 -0.45 15.44
C LEU A 232 6.29 0.24 14.51
N SER A 233 6.18 -0.06 13.23
CA SER A 233 7.02 0.50 12.16
C SER A 233 6.30 0.35 10.82
N LEU A 234 6.43 1.36 9.96
CA LEU A 234 5.89 1.29 8.62
C LEU A 234 6.76 0.35 7.78
N ALA A 235 6.15 -0.64 7.14
CA ALA A 235 6.87 -1.63 6.34
C ALA A 235 7.51 -1.02 5.10
N THR A 236 8.75 -1.39 4.78
CA THR A 236 9.41 -1.07 3.51
C THR A 236 8.78 -1.87 2.35
N PRO A 237 9.12 -1.59 1.07
CA PRO A 237 8.64 -2.40 -0.04
C PRO A 237 8.98 -3.88 0.16
N GLY A 238 8.01 -4.78 0.02
CA GLY A 238 8.20 -6.23 0.15
C GLY A 238 8.30 -6.77 1.58
N GLU A 239 8.46 -5.90 2.59
CA GLU A 239 8.63 -6.32 3.99
C GLU A 239 7.34 -6.89 4.58
N VAL A 240 6.16 -6.49 4.07
CA VAL A 240 4.89 -7.07 4.52
C VAL A 240 4.85 -8.58 4.28
N ARG A 241 5.35 -9.06 3.13
CA ARG A 241 5.43 -10.50 2.85
C ARG A 241 6.39 -11.20 3.79
N GLN A 242 7.52 -10.58 4.10
CA GLN A 242 8.50 -11.10 5.08
C GLN A 242 7.86 -11.21 6.47
N ARG A 243 7.18 -10.15 6.94
CA ARG A 243 6.44 -10.11 8.20
C ARG A 243 5.28 -11.12 8.23
N SER A 244 4.62 -11.40 7.10
CA SER A 244 3.64 -12.49 7.00
C SER A 244 4.31 -13.87 7.12
N GLY A 245 5.44 -14.11 6.44
CA GLY A 245 6.20 -15.35 6.57
C GLY A 245 6.70 -15.59 8.01
N GLN A 246 6.95 -14.51 8.75
CA GLN A 246 7.31 -14.57 10.16
C GLN A 246 6.24 -15.24 11.04
N VAL A 247 4.95 -15.04 10.73
CA VAL A 247 3.84 -15.73 11.39
C VAL A 247 3.92 -17.23 11.19
N GLU A 248 4.22 -17.65 9.96
CA GLU A 248 4.32 -19.06 9.60
C GLU A 248 5.51 -19.69 10.34
N ARG A 249 6.66 -19.02 10.38
CA ARG A 249 7.83 -19.45 11.17
C ARG A 249 7.49 -19.66 12.64
N TRP A 250 6.76 -18.74 13.26
CA TRP A 250 6.29 -18.90 14.64
C TRP A 250 5.36 -20.11 14.85
N ARG A 251 4.39 -20.30 13.95
CA ARG A 251 3.44 -21.42 14.04
C ARG A 251 4.14 -22.75 13.92
N GLU A 252 4.97 -22.89 12.90
CA GLU A 252 5.69 -24.13 12.59
C GLU A 252 6.74 -24.46 13.65
N ALA A 253 7.47 -23.47 14.18
CA ALA A 253 8.36 -23.70 15.33
C ALA A 253 7.60 -24.22 16.56
N GLY A 254 6.39 -23.70 16.82
CA GLY A 254 5.50 -24.21 17.86
C GLY A 254 4.99 -25.64 17.58
N HIS A 255 4.75 -25.99 16.32
CA HIS A 255 4.41 -27.36 15.92
C HIS A 255 5.60 -28.32 16.10
N ALA A 256 6.80 -27.93 15.69
CA ALA A 256 8.03 -28.68 15.89
C ALA A 256 8.31 -28.92 17.39
N ARG A 257 8.09 -27.91 18.24
CA ARG A 257 8.16 -28.10 19.70
C ARG A 257 7.25 -29.24 20.18
N ARG A 258 6.03 -29.31 19.66
CA ARG A 258 5.01 -30.29 20.06
C ARG A 258 5.21 -31.68 19.45
N SER A 259 6.06 -31.84 18.44
CA SER A 259 6.35 -33.16 17.85
C SER A 259 7.33 -33.99 18.70
N GLY A 260 8.06 -33.36 19.62
CA GLY A 260 8.94 -34.06 20.55
C GLY A 260 8.17 -34.78 21.66
N MET A 261 8.45 -36.07 21.86
CA MET A 261 7.86 -36.86 22.97
C MET A 261 8.41 -36.47 24.36
N THR A 262 9.47 -35.67 24.41
CA THR A 262 10.10 -35.17 25.64
C THR A 262 10.42 -33.68 25.51
N LEU A 263 10.59 -32.98 26.63
CA LEU A 263 10.98 -31.56 26.63
C LEU A 263 12.26 -31.30 25.81
N ARG A 264 13.30 -32.13 26.00
CA ARG A 264 14.55 -32.04 25.25
C ARG A 264 14.36 -32.34 23.76
N GLY A 265 13.52 -33.33 23.43
CA GLY A 265 13.17 -33.64 22.04
C GLY A 265 12.44 -32.50 21.35
N GLY A 266 11.50 -31.84 22.05
CA GLY A 266 10.79 -30.68 21.54
C GLY A 266 11.69 -29.47 21.34
N GLN A 267 12.62 -29.22 22.28
CA GLN A 267 13.62 -28.17 22.12
C GLN A 267 14.52 -28.42 20.90
N ALA A 268 15.05 -29.63 20.74
CA ALA A 268 15.89 -29.99 19.60
C ALA A 268 15.15 -29.86 18.25
N ALA A 269 13.88 -30.27 18.20
CA ALA A 269 13.05 -30.14 17.00
C ALA A 269 12.78 -28.67 16.64
N ALA A 270 12.48 -27.83 17.63
CA ALA A 270 12.33 -26.39 17.42
C ALA A 270 13.66 -25.73 16.99
N GLU A 271 14.79 -26.15 17.56
CA GLU A 271 16.13 -25.67 17.21
C GLU A 271 16.52 -26.00 15.78
N GLN A 272 16.27 -27.24 15.37
CA GLN A 272 16.49 -27.66 13.99
C GLN A 272 15.62 -26.83 13.02
N TYR A 273 14.32 -26.69 13.29
CA TYR A 273 13.42 -25.92 12.41
C TYR A 273 13.83 -24.46 12.28
N LEU A 274 14.17 -23.79 13.39
CA LEU A 274 14.58 -22.38 13.36
C LEU A 274 15.93 -22.20 12.66
N ALA A 275 16.85 -23.16 12.76
CA ALA A 275 18.12 -23.12 12.02
C ALA A 275 17.93 -23.31 10.50
N GLU A 276 16.99 -24.16 10.09
CA GLU A 276 16.68 -24.42 8.68
C GLU A 276 15.89 -23.28 8.00
N THR A 277 15.27 -22.40 8.80
CA THR A 277 14.39 -21.33 8.31
C THR A 277 14.84 -19.91 8.68
N ALA A 278 16.05 -19.76 9.23
CA ALA A 278 16.71 -18.46 9.48
C ALA A 278 17.31 -17.90 8.20
#